data_AF-A0A496WQ28-F1
#
_entry.id   AF-A0A496WQ28-F1
#
_cell.length_a   1.000
_cell.length_b   1.000
_cell.length_c   1.000
_cell.angle_alpha   90.00
_cell.angle_beta   90.00
_cell.angle_gamma   90.00
#
_symmetry.space_group_name_H-M   'P 1'
#
loop_
_entity.id
_entity.type
_entity.pdbx_description
1 polymer ?
#
loop_
_entity_poly.entity_id
_entity_poly.type
_entity_poly.pdbx_seq_one_letter_code
_entity_poly.pdbx_strand_id
1 'polypeptide(L)'
;MLAIGERTNPWFQECSDHVGKQGDLLSFDTDLIGPYGYCADLSRSWTIGLTPPSDEQKRLYEHALKQVMHNTEIIQPGMSYHEFNDKSWRMPEKYWANRYGVAVHGVGLCDEYPAVPIHVDMDQGEGI
;
A
#
# COMPACT_ATOMS: atom_id res chain seq x y z
N MET A 1 7.32 8.00 -2.56
CA MET A 1 8.25 7.00 -3.16
C MET A 1 7.89 6.70 -4.62
N LEU A 2 8.82 6.31 -5.50
CA LEU A 2 8.50 5.88 -6.88
C LEU A 2 9.49 4.85 -7.40
N ALA A 3 9.00 3.75 -7.97
CA ALA A 3 9.82 2.72 -8.61
C ALA A 3 9.18 2.20 -9.91
N ILE A 4 10.01 1.65 -10.80
CA ILE A 4 9.61 1.20 -12.14
C ILE A 4 10.15 -0.21 -12.41
N GLY A 5 9.33 -1.04 -13.05
CA GLY A 5 9.71 -2.36 -13.54
C GLY A 5 10.08 -3.30 -12.40
N GLU A 6 11.20 -4.00 -12.54
CA GLU A 6 11.72 -4.91 -11.51
C GLU A 6 12.01 -4.22 -10.17
N ARG A 7 12.24 -2.90 -10.18
CA ARG A 7 12.52 -2.13 -8.96
C ARG A 7 11.29 -1.92 -8.08
N THR A 8 10.09 -2.28 -8.53
CA THR A 8 8.90 -2.28 -7.66
C THR A 8 8.87 -3.47 -6.69
N ASN A 9 9.81 -4.43 -6.79
CA ASN A 9 9.87 -5.60 -5.92
C ASN A 9 11.34 -6.01 -5.60
N PRO A 10 11.79 -5.92 -4.33
CA PRO A 10 11.02 -5.49 -3.16
C PRO A 10 10.62 -4.01 -3.24
N TRP A 11 9.50 -3.67 -2.60
CA TRP A 11 9.06 -2.29 -2.43
C TRP A 11 10.05 -1.51 -1.54
N PHE A 12 9.89 -0.18 -1.44
CA PHE A 12 10.81 0.76 -0.77
C PHE A 12 12.14 1.04 -1.48
N GLN A 13 12.33 0.57 -2.70
CA GLN A 13 13.41 1.09 -3.53
C GLN A 13 13.13 2.55 -3.91
N GLU A 14 14.12 3.42 -3.72
CA GLU A 14 13.97 4.85 -3.99
C GLU A 14 13.89 5.17 -5.49
N CYS A 15 13.27 6.33 -5.79
CA CYS A 15 13.23 6.90 -7.12
C CYS A 15 14.66 7.14 -7.63
N SER A 16 14.88 6.91 -8.91
CA SER A 16 16.22 6.92 -9.51
C SER A 16 16.18 7.36 -10.97
N ASP A 17 17.34 7.33 -11.63
CA ASP A 17 17.53 7.54 -13.06
C ASP A 17 17.13 6.33 -13.94
N HIS A 18 16.53 5.28 -13.35
CA HIS A 18 16.10 4.10 -14.08
C HIS A 18 15.08 4.45 -15.18
N VAL A 19 15.42 4.11 -16.42
CA VAL A 19 14.57 4.36 -17.59
C VAL A 19 13.62 3.19 -17.80
N GLY A 20 12.33 3.42 -17.55
CA GLY A 20 11.27 2.43 -17.76
C GLY A 20 11.03 2.08 -19.24
N LYS A 21 10.50 0.88 -19.45
CA LYS A 21 10.10 0.34 -20.76
C LYS A 21 8.59 0.28 -20.88
N GLN A 22 8.09 0.24 -22.11
CA GLN A 22 6.67 0.05 -22.37
C GLN A 22 6.19 -1.28 -21.75
N GLY A 23 5.10 -1.22 -20.98
CA GLY A 23 4.54 -2.37 -20.25
C GLY A 23 5.10 -2.60 -18.85
N ASP A 24 6.19 -1.91 -18.47
CA ASP A 24 6.70 -1.94 -17.10
C ASP A 24 5.63 -1.40 -16.14
N LEU A 25 5.56 -2.00 -14.95
CA LEU A 25 4.76 -1.46 -13.86
C LEU A 25 5.50 -0.26 -13.26
N LEU A 26 4.85 0.90 -13.22
CA LEU A 26 5.28 2.02 -12.41
C LEU A 26 4.37 2.05 -11.19
N SER A 27 4.96 2.04 -10.00
CA SER A 27 4.26 2.17 -8.73
C SER A 27 4.84 3.34 -7.97
N PHE A 28 3.98 4.15 -7.37
CA PHE A 28 4.41 5.29 -6.57
C PHE A 28 3.51 5.48 -5.37
N ASP A 29 4.10 6.08 -4.35
CA ASP A 29 3.44 6.66 -3.20
C ASP A 29 3.70 8.16 -3.20
N THR A 30 2.69 8.98 -2.91
CA THR A 30 2.86 10.43 -2.95
C THR A 30 3.69 10.94 -1.79
N ASP A 31 3.51 10.42 -0.56
CA ASP A 31 4.18 10.90 0.66
C ASP A 31 4.21 12.45 0.73
N LEU A 32 3.13 13.10 0.26
CA LEU A 32 3.19 14.49 -0.19
C LEU A 32 2.64 15.44 0.86
N ILE A 33 3.47 16.38 1.31
CA ILE A 33 2.99 17.55 2.06
C ILE A 33 2.43 18.58 1.07
N GLY A 34 1.12 18.73 1.08
CA GLY A 34 0.35 19.52 0.14
C GLY A 34 0.06 20.96 0.60
N PRO A 35 -0.89 21.62 -0.07
CA PRO A 35 -1.34 22.96 0.32
C PRO A 35 -1.76 23.03 1.79
N TYR A 36 -1.50 24.17 2.41
CA TYR A 36 -1.74 24.41 3.84
C TYR A 36 -0.98 23.48 4.80
N GLY A 37 0.02 22.74 4.31
CA GLY A 37 0.86 21.86 5.13
C GLY A 37 0.22 20.52 5.48
N TYR A 38 -0.92 20.18 4.88
CA TYR A 38 -1.57 18.88 5.09
C TYR A 38 -1.02 17.81 4.16
N CYS A 39 -0.86 16.60 4.67
CA CYS A 39 -0.40 15.45 3.91
C CYS A 39 -1.51 14.90 3.01
N ALA A 40 -1.14 14.56 1.77
CA ALA A 40 -1.94 13.76 0.85
C ALA A 40 -1.15 12.49 0.53
N ASP A 41 -1.45 11.42 1.26
CA ASP A 41 -0.75 10.15 1.17
C ASP A 41 -1.57 9.11 0.37
N LEU A 42 -1.11 8.83 -0.85
CA LEU A 42 -1.85 8.10 -1.86
C LEU A 42 -0.89 7.29 -2.74
N SER A 43 -1.06 5.97 -2.70
CA SER A 43 -0.36 5.06 -3.59
C SER A 43 -1.15 4.70 -4.86
N ARG A 44 -0.48 4.64 -6.02
CA ARG A 44 -1.07 4.14 -7.29
C ARG A 44 -0.04 3.36 -8.13
N SER A 45 -0.56 2.48 -8.96
CA SER A 45 0.22 1.70 -9.93
C SER A 45 -0.43 1.72 -11.32
N TRP A 46 0.40 1.80 -12.36
CA TRP A 46 -0.01 1.85 -13.76
C TRP A 46 1.08 1.27 -14.67
N THR A 47 0.71 0.88 -15.89
CA THR A 47 1.65 0.38 -16.90
C THR A 47 2.18 1.52 -17.75
N ILE A 48 3.50 1.54 -17.97
CA ILE A 48 4.13 2.53 -18.84
C ILE A 48 3.63 2.37 -20.28
N GLY A 49 3.30 3.51 -20.90
CA GLY A 49 2.73 3.57 -22.25
C GLY A 49 1.26 3.16 -22.34
N LEU A 50 0.53 3.09 -21.22
CA LEU A 50 -0.88 2.66 -21.16
C LEU A 50 -1.09 1.28 -21.79
N THR A 51 -0.07 0.44 -21.73
CA THR A 51 -0.10 -0.91 -22.27
C THR A 51 -1.07 -1.76 -21.45
N PRO A 52 -1.91 -2.61 -22.06
CA PRO A 52 -2.76 -3.52 -21.29
C PRO A 52 -1.94 -4.32 -20.27
N PRO A 53 -2.35 -4.37 -18.98
CA PRO A 53 -1.60 -5.11 -17.98
C PRO A 53 -1.61 -6.61 -18.26
N SER A 54 -0.52 -7.29 -17.92
CA SER A 54 -0.45 -8.75 -17.96
C SER A 54 -1.42 -9.37 -16.96
N ASP A 55 -1.72 -10.67 -17.12
CA ASP A 55 -2.61 -11.38 -16.19
C ASP A 55 -2.06 -11.37 -14.76
N GLU A 56 -0.74 -11.39 -14.60
CA GLU A 56 -0.12 -11.26 -13.29
C GLU A 56 -0.29 -9.87 -12.68
N GLN A 57 -0.03 -8.81 -13.47
CA GLN A 57 -0.22 -7.42 -13.04
C GLN A 57 -1.68 -7.16 -12.64
N LYS A 58 -2.64 -7.66 -13.43
CA LYS A 58 -4.07 -7.59 -13.10
C LYS A 58 -4.38 -8.31 -11.81
N ARG A 59 -3.89 -9.55 -11.64
CA ARG A 59 -4.12 -10.34 -10.43
C ARG A 59 -3.57 -9.64 -9.18
N LEU A 60 -2.37 -9.08 -9.25
CA LEU A 60 -1.77 -8.31 -8.14
C LEU A 60 -2.61 -7.07 -7.82
N TYR A 61 -3.00 -6.31 -8.84
CA TYR A 61 -3.84 -5.12 -8.69
C TYR A 61 -5.20 -5.46 -8.07
N GLU A 62 -5.85 -6.54 -8.52
CA GLU A 62 -7.13 -6.99 -7.96
C GLU A 62 -7.01 -7.38 -6.48
N HIS A 63 -5.93 -8.03 -6.07
CA HIS A 63 -5.69 -8.34 -4.66
C HIS A 63 -5.48 -7.07 -3.83
N ALA A 64 -4.63 -6.14 -4.29
CA ALA A 64 -4.39 -4.88 -3.61
C ALA A 64 -5.67 -4.04 -3.49
N LEU A 65 -6.45 -3.93 -4.57
CA LEU A 65 -7.72 -3.20 -4.57
C LEU A 65 -8.73 -3.85 -3.62
N LYS A 66 -8.87 -5.18 -3.63
CA LYS A 66 -9.76 -5.90 -2.70
C LYS A 66 -9.38 -5.64 -1.25
N GLN A 67 -8.08 -5.65 -0.93
CA GLN A 67 -7.59 -5.37 0.42
C GLN A 67 -7.97 -3.95 0.87
N VAL A 68 -7.65 -2.93 0.06
CA VAL A 68 -7.93 -1.53 0.39
C VAL A 68 -9.43 -1.28 0.52
N MET A 69 -10.23 -1.75 -0.43
CA MET A 69 -11.68 -1.54 -0.42
C MET A 69 -12.35 -2.25 0.77
N HIS A 70 -12.04 -3.54 0.99
CA HIS A 70 -12.58 -4.29 2.12
C HIS A 70 -12.23 -3.65 3.46
N ASN A 71 -10.95 -3.29 3.65
CA ASN A 71 -10.51 -2.66 4.91
C ASN A 71 -11.14 -1.28 5.12
N THR A 72 -11.36 -0.51 4.05
CA THR A 72 -12.03 0.79 4.13
C THR A 72 -13.49 0.63 4.53
N GLU A 73 -14.20 -0.34 3.95
CA GLU A 73 -15.64 -0.56 4.15
C GLU A 73 -16.00 -0.98 5.59
N ILE A 74 -15.08 -1.65 6.30
CA ILE A 74 -15.34 -2.13 7.67
C ILE A 74 -15.10 -1.06 8.75
N ILE A 75 -14.42 0.04 8.45
CA ILE A 75 -14.06 1.06 9.44
C ILE A 75 -15.33 1.79 9.91
N GLN A 76 -15.51 1.84 11.23
CA GLN A 76 -16.63 2.54 11.87
C GLN A 76 -16.19 3.27 13.15
N PRO A 77 -16.87 4.36 13.53
CA PRO A 77 -16.62 5.03 14.81
C PRO A 77 -16.79 4.06 16.00
N GLY A 78 -15.87 4.13 16.96
CA GLY A 78 -15.89 3.31 18.18
C GLY A 78 -15.28 1.91 18.03
N MET A 79 -14.85 1.52 16.82
CA MET A 79 -14.14 0.26 16.59
C MET A 79 -12.74 0.30 17.22
N SER A 80 -12.33 -0.79 17.89
CA SER A 80 -10.96 -0.95 18.38
C SER A 80 -10.01 -1.42 17.28
N TYR A 81 -8.70 -1.19 17.42
CA TYR A 81 -7.72 -1.64 16.42
C TYR A 81 -7.64 -3.17 16.30
N HIS A 82 -7.81 -3.90 17.40
CA HIS A 82 -7.91 -5.36 17.36
C HIS A 82 -9.15 -5.82 16.60
N GLU A 83 -10.31 -5.19 16.86
CA GLU A 83 -11.54 -5.50 16.12
C GLU A 83 -11.41 -5.21 14.63
N PHE A 84 -10.76 -4.10 14.26
CA PHE A 84 -10.43 -3.81 12.85
C PHE A 84 -9.54 -4.91 12.26
N ASN A 85 -8.46 -5.29 12.95
CA ASN A 85 -7.53 -6.30 12.47
C ASN A 85 -8.21 -7.66 12.29
N ASP A 86 -9.07 -8.06 13.24
CA ASP A 86 -9.86 -9.30 13.19
C ASP A 86 -10.77 -9.38 11.96
N LYS A 87 -11.29 -8.22 11.53
CA LYS A 87 -12.18 -8.09 10.37
C LYS A 87 -11.45 -7.76 9.07
N SER A 88 -10.17 -7.36 9.16
CA SER A 88 -9.38 -6.94 8.01
C SER A 88 -9.17 -8.07 7.00
N TRP A 89 -8.92 -7.68 5.75
CA TRP A 89 -8.71 -8.61 4.65
C TRP A 89 -7.49 -9.52 4.93
N ARG A 90 -7.70 -10.83 4.83
CA ARG A 90 -6.66 -11.84 5.09
C ARG A 90 -5.81 -12.06 3.85
N MET A 91 -4.56 -11.66 3.95
CA MET A 91 -3.59 -11.70 2.86
C MET A 91 -3.12 -13.14 2.62
N PRO A 92 -3.11 -13.62 1.38
CA PRO A 92 -2.52 -14.90 1.04
C PRO A 92 -1.04 -14.99 1.44
N GLU A 93 -0.64 -16.14 2.00
CA GLU A 93 0.72 -16.42 2.50
C GLU A 93 1.84 -16.08 1.51
N LYS A 94 1.61 -16.32 0.21
CA LYS A 94 2.57 -16.02 -0.85
C LYS A 94 2.99 -14.54 -0.94
N TYR A 95 2.22 -13.63 -0.35
CA TYR A 95 2.52 -12.19 -0.34
C TYR A 95 3.15 -11.70 0.97
N TRP A 96 3.23 -12.55 2.00
CA TRP A 96 3.66 -12.12 3.32
C TRP A 96 5.07 -11.55 3.31
N ALA A 97 6.03 -12.20 2.62
CA ALA A 97 7.43 -11.79 2.65
C ALA A 97 7.67 -10.31 2.26
N ASN A 98 6.84 -9.76 1.37
CA ASN A 98 6.96 -8.37 0.86
C ASN A 98 5.71 -7.53 1.16
N ARG A 99 5.00 -7.83 2.25
CA ARG A 99 3.83 -7.06 2.71
C ARG A 99 4.23 -5.66 3.21
N TYR A 100 3.27 -4.74 3.21
CA TYR A 100 3.43 -3.47 3.91
C TYR A 100 3.35 -3.67 5.43
N GLY A 101 4.00 -2.80 6.21
CA GLY A 101 4.09 -2.96 7.68
C GLY A 101 2.77 -2.67 8.41
N VAL A 102 1.92 -1.81 7.85
CA VAL A 102 0.63 -1.43 8.44
C VAL A 102 -0.53 -1.71 7.49
N ALA A 103 -1.69 -2.05 8.05
CA ALA A 103 -2.94 -2.12 7.30
C ALA A 103 -3.58 -0.73 7.11
N VAL A 104 -3.43 0.15 8.11
CA VAL A 104 -3.87 1.55 8.09
C VAL A 104 -2.96 2.40 8.99
N HIS A 105 -2.83 3.68 8.67
CA HIS A 105 -2.29 4.68 9.58
C HIS A 105 -3.10 5.98 9.55
N GLY A 106 -2.88 6.84 10.54
CA GLY A 106 -3.41 8.20 10.56
C GLY A 106 -2.66 9.10 9.57
N VAL A 107 -3.35 10.12 9.06
CA VAL A 107 -2.77 11.14 8.19
C VAL A 107 -3.34 12.51 8.56
N GLY A 108 -2.46 13.49 8.69
CA GLY A 108 -2.79 14.87 9.09
C GLY A 108 -1.83 15.86 8.45
N LEU A 109 -0.88 16.40 9.22
CA LEU A 109 0.23 17.22 8.70
C LEU A 109 1.34 16.35 8.07
N CYS A 110 1.40 15.08 8.46
CA CYS A 110 2.23 14.01 7.92
C CYS A 110 1.56 12.68 8.28
N ASP A 111 2.28 11.56 8.17
CA ASP A 111 1.87 10.31 8.81
C ASP A 111 1.77 10.52 10.33
N GLU A 112 0.66 10.06 10.89
CA GLU A 112 0.29 10.29 12.28
C GLU A 112 -0.28 9.01 12.92
N TYR A 113 -0.42 9.04 14.24
CA TYR A 113 -1.13 7.99 14.97
C TYR A 113 -2.58 7.85 14.47
N PRO A 114 -3.15 6.63 14.39
CA PRO A 114 -2.55 5.35 14.76
C PRO A 114 -1.65 4.75 13.68
N ALA A 115 -0.83 3.77 14.03
CA ALA A 115 -0.20 2.84 13.10
C ALA A 115 -0.70 1.44 13.44
N VAL A 116 -1.57 0.87 12.60
CA VAL A 116 -2.19 -0.43 12.87
C VAL A 116 -1.52 -1.49 12.00
N PRO A 117 -0.79 -2.46 12.59
CA PRO A 117 -0.14 -3.52 11.84
C PRO A 117 -1.10 -4.29 10.95
N ILE A 118 -0.57 -4.85 9.86
CA ILE A 118 -1.30 -5.88 9.13
C ILE A 118 -1.49 -7.12 10.01
N HIS A 119 -2.54 -7.91 9.76
CA HIS A 119 -2.87 -9.08 10.59
C HIS A 119 -1.75 -10.10 10.79
N VAL A 120 -0.79 -10.17 9.87
CA VAL A 120 0.38 -11.06 9.99
C VAL A 120 1.26 -10.64 11.19
N ASP A 121 1.23 -9.36 11.55
CA ASP A 121 2.15 -8.71 12.49
C ASP A 121 1.47 -8.17 13.75
N MET A 122 0.14 -8.28 13.83
CA MET A 122 -0.67 -7.72 14.93
C MET A 122 -0.22 -8.21 16.31
N ASP A 123 0.11 -9.51 16.42
CA ASP A 123 0.52 -10.12 17.68
C ASP A 123 2.03 -10.05 17.92
N GLN A 124 2.80 -9.54 16.97
CA GLN A 124 4.26 -9.42 17.07
C GLN A 124 4.68 -8.12 17.77
N GLY A 125 3.74 -7.18 17.97
CA GLY A 125 4.04 -5.87 18.57
C GLY A 125 4.93 -4.99 17.70
N GLU A 126 5.15 -5.35 16.43
CA GLU A 126 6.01 -4.64 15.46
C GLU A 126 5.28 -3.47 14.77
N GLY A 127 4.15 -3.03 15.33
CA GLY A 127 3.52 -1.77 14.97
C GLY A 127 4.28 -0.62 15.60
N ILE A 128 5.25 -0.10 14.85
CA ILE A 128 6.22 0.99 15.16
C ILE A 128 7.58 0.47 15.65
#